data_AF-A0A0L8FLV0-F1
#
_entry.id   AF-A0A0L8FLV0-F1
#
_cell.length_a   1.000
_cell.length_b   1.000
_cell.length_c   1.000
_cell.angle_alpha   90.00
_cell.angle_beta   90.00
_cell.angle_gamma   90.00
#
_symmetry.space_group_name_H-M   'P 1'
#
loop_
_entity.id
_entity.type
_entity.pdbx_description
1 polymer ?
#
loop_
_entity_poly.entity_id
_entity_poly.type
_entity_poly.pdbx_seq_one_letter_code
_entity_poly.pdbx_strand_id
1 'polypeptide(L)'
;MFAILPGNEYENKIAWKTTAVGKRTSEDSQDPSFSLITFRKKGQKLCQLTDDKCSGNGTYIRNGYIYSSLAGFLHTETTEDKTLVEVCTTKTENIVPSVDALVTAKITNVNPRFCKCSIMNVGKIRLRESFRGMIRKEDVKATEKDKVEMYQCFRPGDIIVAKVVSFSL
;
A
#
# COMPACT_ATOMS: atom_id res chain seq x y z
N MET A 1 -0.91 16.00 -11.21
CA MET A 1 0.36 16.72 -11.54
C MET A 1 1.40 16.21 -10.55
N PHE A 2 2.62 15.84 -10.97
CA PHE A 2 3.63 15.24 -10.06
C PHE A 2 4.93 16.02 -10.13
N ALA A 3 5.60 16.23 -9.00
CA ALA A 3 6.95 16.79 -8.95
C ALA A 3 7.98 15.67 -8.78
N ILE A 4 9.02 15.64 -9.61
CA ILE A 4 10.14 14.70 -9.45
C ILE A 4 11.06 15.25 -8.37
N LEU A 5 11.38 14.44 -7.35
CA LEU A 5 12.36 14.85 -6.34
C LEU A 5 13.79 14.58 -6.83
N PRO A 6 14.74 15.51 -6.62
CA PRO A 6 16.15 15.30 -6.99
C PRO A 6 16.77 14.15 -6.20
N GLY A 7 17.67 13.42 -6.86
CA GLY A 7 18.11 12.10 -6.41
C GLY A 7 18.91 12.01 -5.10
N ASN A 8 19.30 13.15 -4.53
CA ASN A 8 20.25 13.20 -3.41
C ASN A 8 19.61 13.07 -2.03
N GLU A 9 18.27 13.08 -1.89
CA GLU A 9 17.62 13.02 -0.57
C GLU A 9 17.35 11.61 -0.05
N TYR A 10 17.44 10.57 -0.88
CA TYR A 10 17.10 9.19 -0.50
C TYR A 10 18.28 8.22 -0.39
N GLU A 11 19.46 8.56 -0.90
CA GLU A 11 20.64 7.67 -0.86
C GLU A 11 21.17 7.41 0.56
N ASN A 12 20.91 8.30 1.53
CA ASN A 12 21.49 8.19 2.88
C ASN A 12 20.62 7.46 3.93
N LYS A 13 19.53 6.78 3.54
CA LYS A 13 18.65 6.06 4.51
C LYS A 13 18.38 4.59 4.20
N ILE A 14 18.91 4.03 3.12
CA ILE A 14 18.63 2.64 2.73
C ILE A 14 19.89 1.79 2.93
N ALA A 15 20.24 1.57 4.20
CA ALA A 15 21.19 0.53 4.60
C ALA A 15 20.55 -0.85 4.40
N TRP A 16 20.84 -1.52 3.29
CA TRP A 16 20.49 -2.92 3.11
C TRP A 16 21.42 -3.78 3.98
N LYS A 17 20.98 -4.16 5.19
CA LYS A 17 21.51 -5.36 5.85
C LYS A 17 20.73 -6.56 5.33
N THR A 18 21.31 -7.26 4.35
CA THR A 18 20.88 -8.60 3.96
C THR A 18 21.08 -9.54 5.16
N THR A 19 19.99 -9.97 5.78
CA THR A 19 20.00 -11.12 6.67
C THR A 19 19.35 -12.29 5.93
N ALA A 20 20.13 -13.37 5.82
CA ALA A 20 19.80 -14.59 5.11
C ALA A 20 18.44 -15.17 5.51
N VAL A 21 17.71 -15.68 4.50
CA VAL A 21 16.49 -16.45 4.66
C VAL A 21 16.83 -17.79 5.34
N GLY A 22 16.65 -17.85 6.65
CA GLY A 22 16.68 -19.09 7.42
C GLY A 22 15.39 -19.88 7.19
N LYS A 23 15.51 -21.13 6.74
CA LYS A 23 14.41 -22.10 6.74
C LYS A 23 14.04 -22.39 8.20
N ARG A 24 12.79 -22.17 8.62
CA ARG A 24 12.31 -22.59 9.94
C ARG A 24 11.51 -23.87 9.83
N THR A 25 12.03 -24.89 10.48
CA THR A 25 11.37 -26.11 10.90
C THR A 25 10.30 -25.82 11.95
N SER A 26 9.35 -26.74 12.02
CA SER A 26 8.13 -26.72 12.82
C SER A 26 8.39 -26.94 14.31
N GLU A 27 9.04 -26.00 14.99
CA GLU A 27 9.29 -26.07 16.45
C GLU A 27 9.77 -24.69 16.95
N ASP A 28 8.88 -23.69 16.90
CA ASP A 28 9.08 -22.43 17.63
C ASP A 28 7.69 -21.91 18.02
N SER A 29 7.18 -22.48 19.11
CA SER A 29 5.90 -22.11 19.72
C SER A 29 6.20 -21.53 21.10
N GLN A 30 6.40 -20.20 21.21
CA GLN A 30 6.03 -19.34 22.35
C GLN A 30 6.74 -17.98 22.29
N ASP A 31 6.25 -17.10 21.41
CA ASP A 31 6.44 -15.64 21.51
C ASP A 31 5.06 -14.96 21.49
N PRO A 32 4.67 -14.16 22.50
CA PRO A 32 3.32 -13.60 22.62
C PRO A 32 3.06 -12.40 21.68
N SER A 33 4.01 -12.04 20.82
CA SER A 33 3.86 -11.00 19.78
C SER A 33 3.44 -11.56 18.41
N PHE A 34 3.37 -12.89 18.26
CA PHE A 34 2.79 -13.56 17.11
C PHE A 34 1.42 -14.11 17.48
N SER A 35 0.41 -13.24 17.59
CA SER A 35 -0.97 -13.71 17.55
C SER A 35 -1.18 -14.46 16.23
N LEU A 36 -1.32 -15.79 16.36
CA LEU A 36 -1.35 -16.75 15.27
C LEU A 36 -2.16 -16.24 14.09
N ILE A 37 -1.50 -16.07 12.94
CA ILE A 37 -2.11 -15.83 11.64
C ILE A 37 -3.01 -17.04 11.32
N THR A 38 -4.23 -17.03 11.88
CA THR A 38 -5.15 -18.17 11.85
C THR A 38 -6.06 -17.99 10.67
N PHE A 39 -5.91 -18.87 9.68
CA PHE A 39 -6.78 -18.90 8.52
C PHE A 39 -8.18 -19.38 8.90
N ARG A 40 -9.20 -18.68 8.42
CA ARG A 40 -10.62 -18.96 8.62
C ARG A 40 -11.29 -19.21 7.28
N LYS A 41 -12.21 -20.16 7.26
CA LYS A 41 -13.02 -20.48 6.07
C LYS A 41 -14.28 -19.61 6.03
N LYS A 42 -14.81 -19.40 4.82
CA LYS A 42 -16.11 -18.77 4.64
C LYS A 42 -17.19 -19.57 5.37
N GLY A 43 -18.03 -18.89 6.15
CA GLY A 43 -19.08 -19.47 6.98
C GLY A 43 -18.62 -19.98 8.35
N GLN A 44 -17.33 -19.90 8.68
CA GLN A 44 -16.83 -20.33 9.98
C GLN A 44 -17.29 -19.39 11.09
N LYS A 45 -17.79 -19.96 12.19
CA LYS A 45 -18.11 -19.23 13.43
C LYS A 45 -16.82 -18.74 14.09
N LEU A 46 -16.74 -17.44 14.37
CA LEU A 46 -15.54 -16.80 14.94
C LEU A 46 -15.70 -16.60 16.45
N CYS A 47 -16.73 -15.85 16.85
CA CYS A 47 -16.98 -15.53 18.26
C CYS A 47 -18.45 -15.21 18.51
N GLN A 48 -18.82 -15.14 19.79
CA GLN A 48 -20.12 -14.64 20.23
C GLN A 48 -20.16 -13.12 20.15
N LEU A 49 -21.30 -12.59 19.71
CA LEU A 49 -21.57 -11.17 19.74
C LEU A 49 -21.79 -10.78 21.20
N THR A 50 -20.89 -9.96 21.71
CA THR A 50 -20.94 -9.34 23.04
C THR A 50 -20.78 -7.83 22.81
N ASP A 51 -21.19 -6.98 23.76
CA ASP A 51 -21.18 -5.51 23.59
C ASP A 51 -19.77 -4.93 23.37
N ASP A 52 -18.75 -5.64 23.85
CA ASP A 52 -17.33 -5.37 23.62
C ASP A 52 -16.83 -5.81 22.24
N LYS A 53 -17.65 -6.46 21.39
CA LYS A 53 -17.18 -7.05 20.11
C LYS A 53 -17.95 -6.52 18.91
N CYS A 54 -17.20 -5.94 17.98
CA CYS A 54 -17.73 -5.38 16.74
C CYS A 54 -17.33 -6.24 15.54
N SER A 55 -18.28 -6.50 14.63
CA SER A 55 -18.01 -7.12 13.33
C SER A 55 -17.40 -6.09 12.39
N GLY A 56 -16.16 -6.31 11.94
CA GLY A 56 -15.51 -5.48 10.93
C GLY A 56 -15.44 -6.19 9.56
N ASN A 57 -14.49 -5.79 8.73
CA ASN A 57 -14.40 -6.22 7.34
C ASN A 57 -14.28 -7.75 7.22
N GLY A 58 -14.97 -8.34 6.23
CA GLY A 58 -14.94 -9.78 5.99
C GLY A 58 -15.71 -10.62 7.02
N THR A 59 -16.47 -10.02 7.94
CA THR A 59 -17.34 -10.74 8.90
C THR A 59 -18.82 -10.36 8.76
N TYR A 60 -19.72 -11.18 9.30
CA TYR A 60 -21.16 -10.88 9.40
C TYR A 60 -21.76 -11.46 10.66
N ILE A 61 -22.86 -10.87 11.13
CA ILE A 61 -23.57 -11.30 12.34
C ILE A 61 -24.76 -12.17 11.96
N ARG A 62 -24.92 -13.32 12.63
CA ARG A 62 -26.12 -14.16 12.51
C ARG A 62 -26.42 -14.80 13.86
N ASN A 63 -27.67 -14.73 14.31
CA ASN A 63 -28.14 -15.40 15.55
C ASN A 63 -27.25 -15.13 16.78
N GLY A 64 -26.78 -13.89 16.99
CA GLY A 64 -25.93 -13.53 18.14
C GLY A 64 -24.48 -14.03 18.06
N TYR A 65 -24.03 -14.47 16.89
CA TYR A 65 -22.63 -14.87 16.65
C TYR A 65 -22.06 -14.15 15.43
N ILE A 66 -20.75 -13.92 15.46
CA ILE A 66 -19.97 -13.38 14.35
C ILE A 66 -19.41 -14.54 13.53
N TYR A 67 -19.65 -14.50 12.22
CA TYR A 67 -19.20 -15.48 11.25
C TYR A 67 -18.28 -14.84 10.21
N SER A 68 -17.38 -15.65 9.64
CA SER A 68 -16.55 -15.22 8.53
C SER A 68 -17.35 -15.19 7.23
N SER A 69 -17.38 -14.06 6.53
CA SER A 69 -17.96 -13.95 5.17
C SER A 69 -16.94 -14.33 4.08
N LEU A 70 -15.65 -14.26 4.40
CA LEU A 70 -14.52 -14.52 3.50
C LEU A 70 -13.66 -15.70 4.00
N ALA A 71 -12.81 -16.22 3.13
CA ALA A 71 -11.72 -17.09 3.53
C ALA A 71 -10.44 -16.25 3.65
N GLY A 72 -9.80 -16.24 4.81
CA GLY A 72 -8.69 -15.33 5.08
C GLY A 72 -8.19 -15.42 6.51
N PHE A 73 -7.32 -14.51 6.89
CA PHE A 73 -6.71 -14.47 8.21
C PHE A 73 -7.51 -13.59 9.16
N LEU A 74 -7.76 -14.12 10.36
CA LEU A 74 -8.44 -13.38 11.42
C LEU A 74 -7.53 -12.27 11.94
N HIS A 75 -8.01 -11.04 11.88
CA HIS A 75 -7.40 -9.89 12.51
C HIS A 75 -8.32 -9.40 13.63
N THR A 76 -7.80 -9.37 14.85
CA THR A 76 -8.53 -8.89 16.01
C THR A 76 -7.77 -7.70 16.56
N GLU A 77 -8.38 -6.51 16.47
CA GLU A 77 -7.81 -5.29 17.01
C GLU A 77 -8.65 -4.87 18.23
N THR A 78 -8.02 -4.78 19.40
CA THR A 78 -8.68 -4.35 20.63
C THR A 78 -8.37 -2.87 20.85
N THR A 79 -9.35 -2.02 20.61
CA THR A 79 -9.37 -0.65 21.13
C THR A 79 -9.89 -0.69 22.58
N GLU A 80 -9.53 0.29 23.41
CA GLU A 80 -9.74 0.30 24.88
C GLU A 80 -11.12 -0.21 25.35
N ASP A 81 -12.20 0.05 24.59
CA ASP A 81 -13.57 -0.41 24.91
C ASP A 81 -14.16 -1.46 23.96
N LYS A 82 -13.54 -1.71 22.80
CA LYS A 82 -14.12 -2.52 21.72
C LYS A 82 -13.08 -3.35 20.98
N THR A 83 -13.38 -4.63 20.83
CA THR A 83 -12.64 -5.60 20.02
C THR A 83 -13.27 -5.69 18.63
N LEU A 84 -12.57 -5.17 17.64
CA LEU A 84 -12.94 -5.29 16.23
C LEU A 84 -12.45 -6.63 15.68
N VAL A 85 -13.37 -7.42 15.13
CA VAL A 85 -13.09 -8.74 14.55
C VAL A 85 -13.21 -8.66 13.04
N GLU A 86 -12.11 -8.87 12.32
CA GLU A 86 -12.03 -8.79 10.86
C GLU A 86 -11.43 -10.07 10.27
N VAL A 87 -11.80 -10.40 9.04
CA VAL A 87 -11.17 -11.48 8.27
C VAL A 87 -10.67 -10.94 6.94
N CYS A 88 -9.34 -10.93 6.78
CA CYS A 88 -8.66 -10.36 5.63
C CYS A 88 -7.95 -11.45 4.81
N THR A 89 -8.25 -11.57 3.52
CA THR A 89 -7.62 -12.58 2.64
C THR A 89 -6.16 -12.24 2.34
N THR A 90 -5.87 -10.96 2.09
CA THR A 90 -4.52 -10.40 1.89
C THR A 90 -4.56 -8.97 2.45
N LYS A 91 -3.56 -8.56 3.24
CA LYS A 91 -3.40 -7.16 3.68
C LYS A 91 -3.02 -6.29 2.46
N THR A 92 -4.01 -6.02 1.62
CA THR A 92 -3.93 -4.98 0.60
C THR A 92 -4.88 -3.90 1.05
N GLU A 93 -4.35 -2.93 1.78
CA GLU A 93 -5.08 -1.73 2.13
C GLU A 93 -5.45 -1.01 0.82
N ASN A 94 -6.72 -0.62 0.70
CA ASN A 94 -7.19 0.21 -0.41
C ASN A 94 -6.74 1.66 -0.14
N ILE A 95 -5.45 1.90 -0.36
CA ILE A 95 -4.85 3.21 -0.14
C ILE A 95 -5.09 4.04 -1.39
N VAL A 96 -5.66 5.21 -1.19
CA VAL A 96 -5.70 6.25 -2.22
C VAL A 96 -4.49 7.15 -1.98
N PRO A 97 -3.69 7.46 -3.02
CA PRO A 97 -2.64 8.47 -2.86
C PRO A 97 -3.26 9.77 -2.36
N SER A 98 -2.63 10.43 -1.38
CA SER A 98 -3.02 11.77 -0.88
C SER A 98 -2.18 12.87 -1.53
N VAL A 99 -2.64 14.13 -1.47
CA VAL A 99 -1.79 15.27 -1.86
C VAL A 99 -0.53 15.24 -1.01
N ASP A 100 0.59 15.61 -1.61
CA ASP A 100 1.93 15.59 -1.04
C ASP A 100 2.51 14.20 -0.71
N ALA A 101 1.79 13.12 -1.01
CA ALA A 101 2.31 11.79 -0.81
C ALA A 101 3.45 11.49 -1.80
N LEU A 102 4.49 10.81 -1.29
CA LEU A 102 5.59 10.27 -2.07
C LEU A 102 5.12 8.98 -2.75
N VAL A 103 5.29 8.90 -4.07
CA VAL A 103 4.83 7.77 -4.87
C VAL A 103 5.93 7.23 -5.76
N THR A 104 5.90 5.91 -5.99
CA THR A 104 6.74 5.26 -7.01
C THR A 104 5.87 4.93 -8.20
N ALA A 105 6.26 5.40 -9.37
CA ALA A 105 5.50 5.22 -10.60
C ALA A 105 6.38 4.70 -11.74
N LYS A 106 5.77 3.99 -12.69
CA LYS A 106 6.39 3.52 -13.92
C LYS A 106 5.95 4.37 -15.10
N ILE A 107 6.89 4.92 -15.87
CA ILE A 107 6.58 5.65 -17.10
C ILE A 107 6.01 4.68 -18.13
N THR A 108 4.82 5.00 -18.64
CA THR A 108 4.14 4.19 -19.65
C THR A 108 4.30 4.80 -21.04
N ASN A 109 4.19 6.12 -21.15
CA ASN A 109 4.32 6.82 -22.42
C ASN A 109 4.89 8.23 -22.20
N VAL A 110 5.69 8.72 -23.13
CA VAL A 110 6.35 10.01 -23.08
C VAL A 110 5.93 10.83 -24.29
N ASN A 111 5.30 11.98 -24.05
CA ASN A 111 5.00 12.98 -25.06
C ASN A 111 5.88 14.23 -24.81
N PRO A 112 6.10 15.10 -25.82
CA PRO A 112 6.87 16.33 -25.65
C PRO A 112 6.33 17.28 -24.56
N ARG A 113 5.01 17.27 -24.32
CA ARG A 113 4.33 18.17 -23.37
C ARG A 113 4.09 17.56 -21.98
N PHE A 114 3.97 16.24 -21.91
CA PHE A 114 3.68 15.52 -20.67
C PHE A 114 4.08 14.05 -20.81
N CYS A 115 4.30 13.36 -19.70
CA CYS A 115 4.43 11.91 -19.70
C CYS A 115 3.31 11.27 -18.88
N LYS A 116 2.88 10.09 -19.32
CA LYS A 116 1.92 9.24 -18.61
C LYS A 116 2.68 8.21 -17.80
N CYS A 117 2.28 8.04 -16.54
CA CYS A 117 2.87 7.07 -15.65
C CYS A 117 1.78 6.23 -14.96
N SER A 118 2.19 5.09 -14.44
CA SER A 118 1.36 4.17 -13.66
C SER A 118 1.94 4.11 -12.25
N ILE A 119 1.21 4.65 -11.27
CA ILE A 119 1.60 4.67 -9.87
C ILE A 119 1.45 3.28 -9.30
N MET A 120 2.54 2.74 -8.79
CA MET A 120 2.58 1.41 -8.22
C MET A 120 2.60 1.44 -6.70
N ASN A 121 3.24 2.44 -6.08
CA ASN A 121 3.34 2.56 -4.61
C ASN A 121 2.99 3.95 -4.12
N VAL A 122 2.48 3.97 -2.89
CA VAL A 122 2.40 5.17 -2.05
C VAL A 122 3.27 4.92 -0.82
N GLY A 123 4.34 5.70 -0.69
CA GLY A 123 5.37 5.51 0.32
C GLY A 123 5.98 4.11 0.28
N LYS A 124 5.79 3.34 1.35
CA LYS A 124 6.30 1.96 1.48
C LYS A 124 5.27 0.90 1.08
N ILE A 125 4.05 1.29 0.74
CA ILE A 125 2.93 0.36 0.55
C ILE A 125 2.66 0.18 -0.95
N ARG A 126 2.50 -1.09 -1.36
CA ARG A 126 2.23 -1.47 -2.75
C ARG A 126 0.75 -1.37 -3.07
N LEU A 127 0.49 -0.73 -4.21
CA LEU A 127 -0.76 -0.62 -4.95
C LEU A 127 -1.38 -1.99 -5.23
N ARG A 128 -2.64 -2.29 -4.86
CA ARG A 128 -3.36 -3.42 -5.46
C ARG A 128 -3.71 -3.12 -6.91
N GLU A 129 -4.27 -1.93 -7.13
CA GLU A 129 -4.53 -1.37 -8.44
C GLU A 129 -3.62 -0.17 -8.66
N SER A 130 -3.03 -0.09 -9.84
CA SER A 130 -2.15 1.02 -10.19
C SER A 130 -2.97 2.23 -10.64
N PHE A 131 -2.73 3.39 -10.04
CA PHE A 131 -3.38 4.63 -10.46
C PHE A 131 -2.67 5.24 -11.67
N ARG A 132 -3.43 5.88 -12.56
CA ARG A 132 -2.84 6.62 -13.69
C ARG A 132 -2.36 7.99 -13.23
N GLY A 133 -1.14 8.34 -13.60
CA GLY A 133 -0.53 9.64 -13.36
C GLY A 133 -0.12 10.34 -14.65
N MET A 134 -0.04 11.66 -14.59
CA MET A 134 0.48 12.53 -15.64
C MET A 134 1.44 13.56 -15.04
N ILE A 135 2.64 13.63 -15.59
CA ILE A 135 3.68 14.61 -15.24
C ILE A 135 3.76 15.62 -16.38
N ARG A 136 3.68 16.91 -16.08
CA ARG A 136 3.76 17.95 -17.09
C ARG A 136 5.19 18.48 -17.20
N LYS A 137 5.49 19.16 -18.32
CA LYS A 137 6.82 19.72 -18.60
C LYS A 137 7.31 20.65 -17.50
N GLU A 138 6.42 21.48 -17.00
CA GLU A 138 6.67 22.48 -15.98
C GLU A 138 6.99 21.91 -14.57
N ASP A 139 6.77 20.61 -14.35
CA ASP A 139 6.96 19.95 -13.03
C ASP A 139 8.20 19.04 -12.96
N VAL A 140 8.92 18.87 -14.08
CA VAL A 140 10.08 17.98 -14.16
C VAL A 140 11.28 18.56 -13.42
N LYS A 141 11.51 19.88 -13.54
CA LYS A 141 12.61 20.58 -12.87
C LYS A 141 12.08 21.77 -12.08
N ALA A 142 12.69 22.02 -10.92
CA ALA A 142 12.40 23.21 -10.12
C ALA A 142 12.88 24.49 -10.82
N THR A 143 14.03 24.43 -11.49
CA THR A 143 14.68 25.54 -12.22
C THR A 143 14.80 25.20 -13.72
N GLU A 144 14.88 26.23 -14.58
CA GLU A 144 15.01 26.08 -16.04
C GLU A 144 13.89 25.27 -16.73
N LYS A 145 12.63 25.50 -16.33
CA LYS A 145 11.45 24.78 -16.85
C LYS A 145 11.34 24.80 -18.38
N ASP A 146 11.74 25.90 -19.02
CA ASP A 146 11.60 26.07 -20.48
C ASP A 146 12.56 25.19 -21.28
N LYS A 147 13.74 24.87 -20.73
CA LYS A 147 14.79 24.06 -21.36
C LYS A 147 14.59 22.54 -21.19
N VAL A 148 13.55 22.11 -20.47
CA VAL A 148 13.33 20.68 -20.21
C VAL A 148 12.90 19.98 -21.50
N GLU A 149 13.60 18.91 -21.88
CA GLU A 149 13.15 18.01 -22.95
C GLU A 149 12.72 16.66 -22.37
N MET A 150 11.44 16.33 -22.53
CA MET A 150 10.83 15.12 -21.95
C MET A 150 11.53 13.83 -22.36
N TYR A 151 11.92 13.69 -23.62
CA TYR A 151 12.60 12.50 -24.14
C TYR A 151 14.04 12.34 -23.61
N GLN A 152 14.66 13.42 -23.13
CA GLN A 152 15.95 13.34 -22.47
C GLN A 152 15.81 12.96 -20.99
N CYS A 153 14.68 13.30 -20.36
CA CYS A 153 14.43 13.03 -18.94
C CYS A 153 13.83 11.63 -18.68
N PHE A 154 12.99 11.12 -19.58
CA PHE A 154 12.23 9.90 -19.35
C PHE A 154 12.15 8.99 -20.58
N ARG A 155 12.12 7.69 -20.33
CA ARG A 155 11.82 6.66 -21.33
C ARG A 155 10.67 5.76 -20.86
N PRO A 156 9.87 5.21 -21.79
CA PRO A 156 8.87 4.20 -21.45
C PRO A 156 9.52 3.01 -20.75
N GLY A 157 9.00 2.64 -19.58
CA GLY A 157 9.55 1.58 -18.74
C GLY A 157 10.28 2.05 -17.50
N ASP A 158 10.71 3.32 -17.45
CA ASP A 158 11.47 3.87 -16.33
C ASP A 158 10.66 3.90 -15.03
N ILE A 159 11.33 3.66 -13.91
CA ILE A 159 10.75 3.76 -12.57
C ILE A 159 11.21 5.07 -11.95
N ILE A 160 10.24 5.88 -11.53
CA ILE A 160 10.47 7.22 -10.99
C ILE A 160 9.85 7.34 -9.60
N VAL A 161 10.43 8.23 -8.80
CA VAL A 161 9.88 8.67 -7.53
C VAL A 161 9.38 10.09 -7.71
N ALA A 162 8.13 10.32 -7.33
CA ALA A 162 7.49 11.61 -7.51
C ALA A 162 6.58 11.95 -6.34
N LYS A 163 6.26 13.23 -6.18
CA LYS A 163 5.33 13.73 -5.17
C LYS A 163 4.00 14.11 -5.84
N VAL A 164 2.88 13.70 -5.24
CA VAL A 164 1.54 14.03 -5.74
C VAL A 164 1.24 15.50 -5.47
N VAL A 165 0.96 16.29 -6.51
CA VAL A 165 0.61 17.71 -6.35
C VAL A 165 -0.92 17.91 -6.37
N SER A 166 -1.61 17.17 -7.22
CA SER A 166 -3.06 17.33 -7.40
C SER A 166 -3.72 16.09 -7.97
N PHE A 167 -4.98 15.90 -7.59
CA PHE A 167 -5.89 14.94 -8.21
C PHE A 167 -6.60 15.59 -9.39
N SER A 168 -6.71 14.84 -10.48
CA SER A 168 -7.76 15.09 -11.46
C SER A 168 -8.87 14.11 -11.10
N LEU A 169 -10.03 14.64 -10.67
CA LEU A 169 -11.27 13.88 -10.77
C LEU A 169 -11.66 13.71 -12.25
#